data_AF-A0A927Z054-F1
#
_entry.id   AF-A0A927Z054-F1
#
_cell.length_a   1.000
_cell.length_b   1.000
_cell.length_c   1.000
_cell.angle_alpha   90.00
_cell.angle_beta   90.00
_cell.angle_gamma   90.00
#
_symmetry.space_group_name_H-M   'P 1'
#
loop_
_entity.id
_entity.type
_entity.pdbx_description
1 polymer ?
#
loop_
_entity_poly.entity_id
_entity_poly.type
_entity_poly.pdbx_seq_one_letter_code
_entity_poly.pdbx_strand_id
1 'polypeptide(L)'
;MAVKYVFVTGGVVSGLGKGITAASLGRLLKARGYKVTMQKFDPYINIDPGTMNPIQHGEVFVTEDGAETDLDLGHYERFIDEFLDKKSNVTTGKVYWSVLTKERRGDFGGGTVQVIPHITNEIKSRIYRNDSSEDTHVAIIEVGGTVGDIESQPYLESIRQFQHDVGKENAILIHVTLIPYLRASGEMKTKPTQASVKELQGIGIQPDILVCRTEHELDASIRDKISLFCNVPSNHVLQNLDVDTLYEAPLAMEKEHLADVVCRCLHLDCPKPDIKDWEDMVYALKNPQKEVKVALVGKYTALHDAYISVVESLKHGAVASNASVDIKWVPSEELTADNVNDMLGDVSGIIVPGGFGDRGIDGKILAIKYARENNVPFLGLCLGMQLSIVEFARNVCGFTDAHSVELNPSTTHPVIHLMPEQDGIEDIGGTLRLGAYPCVLKEGSKAAKVYNSTNISERHRHRYEVNNYYRDDLKKNGMIIAGTSPDGRIVEMIELKEHPWFIATQAHPEFKSRPNRPHPLFAGFISAALEINK
;
A
#
# COMPACT_ATOMS: atom_id res chain seq x y z
N MET A 1 -20.08 -18.65 -14.06
CA MET A 1 -21.09 -17.59 -13.77
C MET A 1 -20.44 -16.23 -13.99
N ALA A 2 -21.21 -15.16 -14.19
CA ALA A 2 -20.68 -13.88 -14.67
C ALA A 2 -19.94 -13.08 -13.58
N VAL A 3 -18.84 -12.44 -13.96
CA VAL A 3 -18.20 -11.37 -13.17
C VAL A 3 -19.15 -10.17 -13.15
N LYS A 4 -19.34 -9.58 -11.97
CA LYS A 4 -20.03 -8.31 -11.79
C LYS A 4 -19.00 -7.19 -11.60
N TYR A 5 -19.32 -6.01 -12.11
CA TYR A 5 -18.40 -4.88 -12.18
C TYR A 5 -18.95 -3.67 -11.42
N VAL A 6 -18.11 -3.09 -10.56
CA VAL A 6 -18.40 -1.83 -9.89
C VAL A 6 -17.31 -0.85 -10.25
N PHE A 7 -17.62 0.12 -11.10
CA PHE A 7 -16.71 1.21 -11.43
C PHE A 7 -16.85 2.32 -10.40
N VAL A 8 -15.74 2.81 -9.86
CA VAL A 8 -15.71 3.91 -8.88
C VAL A 8 -14.99 5.10 -9.48
N THR A 9 -15.71 6.21 -9.65
CA THR A 9 -15.19 7.47 -10.20
C THR A 9 -15.29 8.59 -9.18
N GLY A 10 -14.57 9.69 -9.39
CA GLY A 10 -14.56 10.84 -8.49
C GLY A 10 -14.85 12.13 -9.21
N GLY A 11 -15.52 13.03 -8.51
CA GLY A 11 -15.92 14.34 -9.00
C GLY A 11 -15.41 15.46 -8.10
N VAL A 12 -15.56 16.70 -8.57
CA VAL A 12 -15.27 17.94 -7.84
C VAL A 12 -13.78 18.17 -7.53
N VAL A 13 -13.17 17.32 -6.71
CA VAL A 13 -11.76 17.43 -6.29
C VAL A 13 -11.13 16.03 -6.16
N SER A 14 -9.81 15.95 -6.31
CA SER A 14 -9.06 14.74 -5.97
C SER A 14 -8.97 14.55 -4.44
N GLY A 15 -8.63 13.35 -3.98
CA GLY A 15 -8.46 13.07 -2.55
C GLY A 15 -9.75 12.85 -1.73
N LEU A 16 -10.93 12.73 -2.35
CA LEU A 16 -12.20 12.51 -1.63
C LEU A 16 -12.36 11.13 -0.96
N GLY A 17 -11.36 10.26 -1.02
CA GLY A 17 -11.45 8.90 -0.49
C GLY A 17 -12.17 7.91 -1.42
N LYS A 18 -11.98 8.03 -2.74
CA LYS A 18 -12.44 7.04 -3.73
C LYS A 18 -11.97 5.63 -3.37
N GLY A 19 -10.66 5.46 -3.19
CA GLY A 19 -10.05 4.17 -2.86
C GLY A 19 -10.56 3.60 -1.55
N ILE A 20 -10.74 4.43 -0.52
CA ILE A 20 -11.30 3.99 0.77
C ILE A 20 -12.77 3.56 0.63
N THR A 21 -13.58 4.28 -0.17
CA THR A 21 -14.97 3.90 -0.45
C THR A 21 -15.02 2.56 -1.19
N ALA A 22 -14.19 2.40 -2.23
CA ALA A 22 -14.08 1.17 -3.01
C ALA A 22 -13.61 -0.01 -2.15
N ALA A 23 -12.59 0.19 -1.32
CA ALA A 23 -12.03 -0.81 -0.42
C ALA A 23 -13.03 -1.20 0.68
N SER A 24 -13.79 -0.23 1.20
CA SER A 24 -14.87 -0.46 2.16
C SER A 24 -15.96 -1.35 1.57
N LEU A 25 -16.42 -1.04 0.35
CA LEU A 25 -17.34 -1.92 -0.37
C LEU A 25 -16.75 -3.32 -0.54
N GLY A 26 -15.48 -3.43 -0.93
CA GLY A 26 -14.80 -4.71 -1.10
C GLY A 26 -14.79 -5.55 0.19
N ARG A 27 -14.47 -4.93 1.34
CA ARG A 27 -14.53 -5.60 2.65
C ARG A 27 -15.93 -6.09 2.97
N LEU A 28 -16.94 -5.23 2.75
CA LEU A 28 -18.35 -5.55 3.03
C LEU A 28 -18.90 -6.66 2.16
N LEU A 29 -18.50 -6.74 0.88
CA LEU A 29 -18.88 -7.83 -0.01
C LEU A 29 -18.15 -9.13 0.33
N LYS A 30 -16.88 -9.06 0.72
CA LYS A 30 -16.13 -10.24 1.20
C LYS A 30 -16.73 -10.81 2.49
N ALA A 31 -17.10 -9.95 3.44
CA ALA A 31 -17.80 -10.33 4.66
C ALA A 31 -19.17 -11.00 4.40
N ARG A 32 -19.73 -10.83 3.20
CA ARG A 32 -20.96 -11.46 2.72
C ARG A 32 -20.73 -12.76 1.94
N GLY A 33 -19.47 -13.20 1.81
CA GLY A 33 -19.09 -14.44 1.12
C GLY A 33 -18.79 -14.29 -0.36
N TYR A 34 -18.80 -13.07 -0.92
CA TYR A 34 -18.41 -12.85 -2.32
C TYR A 34 -16.90 -12.90 -2.51
N LYS A 35 -16.47 -13.40 -3.67
CA LYS A 35 -15.09 -13.25 -4.14
C LYS A 35 -14.93 -11.86 -4.73
N VAL A 36 -14.04 -11.07 -4.16
CA VAL A 36 -13.80 -9.68 -4.56
C VAL A 36 -12.39 -9.53 -5.09
N THR A 37 -12.25 -8.79 -6.19
CA THR A 37 -10.96 -8.30 -6.67
C THR A 37 -11.04 -6.80 -6.92
N MET A 38 -9.91 -6.11 -6.87
CA MET A 38 -9.85 -4.67 -7.06
C MET A 38 -8.81 -4.30 -8.13
N GLN A 39 -9.12 -3.30 -8.94
CA GLN A 39 -8.19 -2.70 -9.88
C GLN A 39 -8.14 -1.19 -9.72
N LYS A 40 -6.94 -0.61 -9.84
CA LYS A 40 -6.73 0.83 -9.96
C LYS A 40 -6.33 1.19 -11.39
N PHE A 41 -7.07 2.11 -11.98
CA PHE A 41 -6.79 2.66 -13.30
C PHE A 41 -6.25 4.08 -13.11
N ASP A 42 -4.94 4.23 -13.28
CA ASP A 42 -4.21 5.46 -13.05
C ASP A 42 -4.04 6.27 -14.34
N PRO A 43 -4.42 7.56 -14.33
CA PRO A 43 -4.33 8.40 -15.51
C PRO A 43 -2.93 8.92 -15.83
N TYR A 44 -1.95 8.75 -14.93
CA TYR A 44 -0.58 9.21 -15.18
C TYR A 44 0.14 8.39 -16.27
N ILE A 45 1.15 9.03 -16.89
CA ILE A 45 1.86 8.52 -18.07
C ILE A 45 2.98 7.54 -17.73
N ASN A 46 3.50 7.54 -16.49
CA ASN A 46 4.49 6.54 -16.07
C ASN A 46 3.94 5.11 -16.26
N ILE A 47 4.82 4.19 -16.67
CA ILE A 47 4.45 2.77 -16.82
C ILE A 47 4.12 2.19 -15.44
N ASP A 48 4.94 2.50 -14.46
CA ASP A 48 4.81 2.16 -13.05
C ASP A 48 5.33 3.33 -12.20
N PRO A 49 5.02 3.35 -10.89
CA PRO A 49 5.51 4.40 -10.01
C PRO A 49 6.96 4.19 -9.56
N GLY A 50 7.66 3.14 -10.03
CA GLY A 50 9.04 2.85 -9.62
C GLY A 50 10.03 3.97 -9.97
N THR A 51 9.70 4.78 -10.99
CA THR A 51 10.45 5.98 -11.42
C THR A 51 9.99 7.28 -10.76
N MET A 52 8.90 7.24 -9.98
CA MET A 52 8.37 8.42 -9.31
C MET A 52 9.12 8.71 -8.02
N ASN A 53 9.22 9.98 -7.66
CA ASN A 53 9.77 10.38 -6.38
C ASN A 53 8.75 10.09 -5.26
N PRO A 54 9.09 9.30 -4.22
CA PRO A 54 8.16 9.00 -3.13
C PRO A 54 7.67 10.24 -2.36
N ILE A 55 8.40 11.36 -2.41
CA ILE A 55 7.96 12.63 -1.80
C ILE A 55 6.77 13.25 -2.54
N GLN A 56 6.59 12.93 -3.82
CA GLN A 56 5.53 13.53 -4.64
C GLN A 56 4.31 12.63 -4.76
N HIS A 57 4.53 11.31 -4.77
CA HIS A 57 3.50 10.33 -5.09
C HIS A 57 3.27 9.29 -3.98
N GLY A 58 3.97 9.41 -2.83
CA GLY A 58 3.87 8.48 -1.73
C GLY A 58 4.67 7.19 -1.96
N GLU A 59 4.37 6.17 -1.16
CA GLU A 59 5.03 4.87 -1.21
C GLU A 59 4.78 4.13 -2.55
N VAL A 60 5.81 3.44 -3.05
CA VAL A 60 5.66 2.42 -4.10
C VAL A 60 5.31 1.11 -3.41
N PHE A 61 4.08 0.61 -3.63
CA PHE A 61 3.65 -0.68 -3.12
C PHE A 61 4.15 -1.81 -4.03
N VAL A 62 4.50 -2.96 -3.45
CA VAL A 62 4.92 -4.14 -4.22
C VAL A 62 3.98 -5.31 -3.96
N THR A 63 3.49 -5.95 -5.01
CA THR A 63 2.61 -7.13 -4.97
C THR A 63 3.40 -8.44 -4.81
N GLU A 64 2.71 -9.55 -4.52
CA GLU A 64 3.37 -10.87 -4.43
C GLU A 64 4.05 -11.26 -5.77
N ASP A 65 3.48 -10.89 -6.92
CA ASP A 65 4.04 -11.19 -8.24
C ASP A 65 5.08 -10.17 -8.74
N GLY A 66 5.50 -9.24 -7.86
CA GLY A 66 6.59 -8.30 -8.12
C GLY A 66 6.22 -7.10 -8.98
N ALA A 67 4.94 -6.73 -9.03
CA ALA A 67 4.55 -5.46 -9.63
C ALA A 67 4.84 -4.31 -8.66
N GLU A 68 5.49 -3.26 -9.17
CA GLU A 68 5.53 -1.96 -8.52
C GLU A 68 4.26 -1.19 -8.87
N THR A 69 3.54 -0.74 -7.84
CA THR A 69 2.20 -0.16 -8.00
C THR A 69 2.00 1.04 -7.10
N ASP A 70 0.93 1.78 -7.37
CA ASP A 70 0.50 2.89 -6.53
C ASP A 70 0.14 2.41 -5.11
N LEU A 71 0.26 3.32 -4.13
CA LEU A 71 -0.05 3.06 -2.72
C LEU A 71 -1.49 2.59 -2.48
N ASP A 72 -2.42 2.91 -3.39
CA ASP A 72 -3.82 2.54 -3.28
C ASP A 72 -4.04 1.02 -3.29
N LEU A 73 -3.20 0.27 -4.00
CA LEU A 73 -3.26 -1.20 -3.96
C LEU A 73 -2.95 -1.74 -2.57
N GLY A 74 -2.08 -1.06 -1.82
CA GLY A 74 -1.85 -1.37 -0.42
C GLY A 74 -3.10 -1.17 0.44
N HIS A 75 -3.88 -0.11 0.19
CA HIS A 75 -5.17 0.08 0.87
C HIS A 75 -6.15 -1.04 0.51
N TYR A 76 -6.24 -1.43 -0.76
CA TYR A 76 -7.14 -2.51 -1.16
C TYR A 76 -6.78 -3.81 -0.48
N GLU A 77 -5.51 -4.22 -0.56
CA GLU A 77 -5.02 -5.43 0.09
C GLU A 77 -5.27 -5.42 1.61
N ARG A 78 -5.07 -4.27 2.28
CA ARG A 78 -5.35 -4.09 3.72
C ARG A 78 -6.82 -4.30 4.07
N PHE A 79 -7.75 -3.85 3.22
CA PHE A 79 -9.18 -3.93 3.50
C PHE A 79 -9.78 -5.28 3.11
N ILE A 80 -9.46 -5.76 1.91
CA ILE A 80 -10.09 -6.97 1.37
C ILE A 80 -9.34 -8.23 1.77
N ASP A 81 -8.14 -8.14 2.35
CA ASP A 81 -7.30 -9.28 2.71
C ASP A 81 -7.13 -10.30 1.58
N GLU A 82 -6.80 -9.81 0.38
CA GLU A 82 -6.41 -10.61 -0.78
C GLU A 82 -5.07 -10.11 -1.30
N PHE A 83 -4.36 -10.97 -2.03
CA PHE A 83 -3.18 -10.56 -2.77
C PHE A 83 -3.60 -10.09 -4.16
N LEU A 84 -3.28 -8.83 -4.46
CA LEU A 84 -3.46 -8.26 -5.78
C LEU A 84 -2.22 -8.56 -6.63
N ASP A 85 -2.39 -8.44 -7.94
CA ASP A 85 -1.37 -8.81 -8.93
C ASP A 85 -1.05 -7.64 -9.87
N LYS A 86 -0.11 -7.84 -10.79
CA LYS A 86 0.25 -6.84 -11.81
C LYS A 86 -0.90 -6.39 -12.71
N LYS A 87 -1.99 -7.17 -12.81
CA LYS A 87 -3.19 -6.80 -13.57
C LYS A 87 -4.10 -5.87 -12.76
N SER A 88 -3.87 -5.76 -11.47
CA SER A 88 -4.63 -4.92 -10.55
C SER A 88 -4.24 -3.43 -10.62
N ASN A 89 -3.16 -3.08 -11.32
CA ASN A 89 -2.78 -1.69 -11.61
C ASN A 89 -2.59 -1.46 -13.11
N VAL A 90 -3.41 -0.57 -13.68
CA VAL A 90 -3.39 -0.16 -15.07
C VAL A 90 -3.05 1.31 -15.15
N THR A 91 -2.05 1.68 -15.94
CA THR A 91 -1.62 3.08 -16.11
C THR A 91 -1.78 3.51 -17.56
N THR A 92 -1.93 4.81 -17.81
CA THR A 92 -1.95 5.36 -19.18
C THR A 92 -0.68 5.00 -19.92
N GLY A 93 0.47 5.06 -19.23
CA GLY A 93 1.76 4.62 -19.75
C GLY A 93 1.74 3.20 -20.30
N LYS A 94 1.29 2.22 -19.50
CA LYS A 94 1.20 0.81 -19.90
C LYS A 94 0.27 0.60 -21.10
N VAL A 95 -0.86 1.31 -21.13
CA VAL A 95 -1.86 1.22 -22.21
C VAL A 95 -1.28 1.75 -23.51
N TYR A 96 -0.75 2.98 -23.49
CA TYR A 96 -0.20 3.62 -24.69
C TYR A 96 1.04 2.88 -25.19
N TRP A 97 1.92 2.45 -24.29
CA TRP A 97 3.08 1.63 -24.65
C TRP A 97 2.68 0.34 -25.36
N SER A 98 1.66 -0.37 -24.86
CA SER A 98 1.17 -1.59 -25.50
C SER A 98 0.62 -1.30 -26.91
N VAL A 99 -0.21 -0.27 -27.07
CA VAL A 99 -0.78 0.08 -28.38
C VAL A 99 0.30 0.50 -29.38
N LEU A 100 1.25 1.34 -28.97
CA LEU A 100 2.36 1.76 -29.83
C LEU A 100 3.27 0.58 -30.22
N THR A 101 3.52 -0.35 -29.30
CA THR A 101 4.31 -1.55 -29.59
C THR A 101 3.61 -2.47 -30.60
N LYS A 102 2.30 -2.68 -30.44
CA LYS A 102 1.47 -3.45 -31.41
C LYS A 102 1.46 -2.78 -32.78
N GLU A 103 1.39 -1.45 -32.83
CA GLU A 103 1.45 -0.67 -34.07
C GLU A 103 2.79 -0.89 -34.79
N ARG A 104 3.92 -0.72 -34.09
CA ARG A 104 5.25 -0.94 -34.67
C ARG A 104 5.48 -2.37 -35.15
N ARG A 105 4.86 -3.37 -34.52
CA ARG A 105 4.90 -4.77 -34.94
C ARG A 105 4.04 -5.07 -36.18
N GLY A 106 3.15 -4.15 -36.55
CA GLY A 106 2.25 -4.29 -37.69
C GLY A 106 0.92 -4.98 -37.37
N ASP A 107 0.56 -5.14 -36.08
CA ASP A 107 -0.66 -5.85 -35.65
C ASP A 107 -1.96 -5.20 -36.17
N PHE A 108 -1.91 -3.90 -36.48
CA PHE A 108 -3.05 -3.14 -37.02
C PHE A 108 -3.08 -3.09 -38.57
N GLY A 109 -2.26 -3.91 -39.25
CA GLY A 109 -2.34 -4.10 -40.71
C GLY A 109 -2.03 -2.83 -41.53
N GLY A 110 -1.25 -1.89 -40.98
CA GLY A 110 -0.94 -0.60 -41.62
C GLY A 110 -2.04 0.45 -41.57
N GLY A 111 -3.15 0.18 -40.86
CA GLY A 111 -4.23 1.14 -40.65
C GLY A 111 -3.89 2.24 -39.63
N THR A 112 -4.68 3.31 -39.61
CA THR A 112 -4.51 4.42 -38.66
C THR A 112 -4.92 4.00 -37.24
N VAL A 113 -3.99 4.11 -36.29
CA VAL A 113 -4.24 3.91 -34.86
C VAL A 113 -4.79 5.20 -34.23
N GLN A 114 -5.80 5.07 -33.38
CA GLN A 114 -6.60 6.16 -32.81
C GLN A 114 -6.98 5.86 -31.36
N VAL A 115 -7.35 6.89 -30.58
CA VAL A 115 -7.84 6.72 -29.21
C VAL A 115 -9.06 5.79 -29.17
N ILE A 116 -10.05 6.06 -30.02
CA ILE A 116 -11.18 5.15 -30.24
C ILE A 116 -10.99 4.51 -31.62
N PRO A 117 -10.98 3.17 -31.74
CA PRO A 117 -11.24 2.20 -30.69
C PRO A 117 -9.96 1.65 -30.02
N HIS A 118 -8.74 2.00 -30.47
CA HIS A 118 -7.54 1.23 -30.12
C HIS A 118 -7.11 1.38 -28.66
N ILE A 119 -7.05 2.62 -28.15
CA ILE A 119 -6.74 2.89 -26.73
C ILE A 119 -7.89 2.39 -25.85
N THR A 120 -9.15 2.68 -26.22
CA THR A 120 -10.29 2.25 -25.40
C THR A 120 -10.43 0.73 -25.36
N ASN A 121 -10.15 0.02 -26.45
CA ASN A 121 -10.13 -1.44 -26.47
C ASN A 121 -8.97 -2.02 -25.67
N GLU A 122 -7.79 -1.39 -25.70
CA GLU A 122 -6.68 -1.81 -24.83
C GLU A 122 -7.05 -1.65 -23.35
N ILE A 123 -7.68 -0.54 -22.95
CA ILE A 123 -8.21 -0.34 -21.59
C ILE A 123 -9.25 -1.40 -21.24
N LYS A 124 -10.27 -1.61 -22.10
CA LYS A 124 -11.32 -2.64 -21.89
C LYS A 124 -10.76 -4.05 -21.79
N SER A 125 -9.65 -4.34 -22.45
CA SER A 125 -8.98 -5.65 -22.38
C SER A 125 -8.30 -5.90 -21.03
N ARG A 126 -8.01 -4.83 -20.27
CA ARG A 126 -7.38 -4.91 -18.95
C ARG A 126 -8.38 -4.94 -17.79
N ILE A 127 -9.65 -4.65 -18.05
CA ILE A 127 -10.72 -4.85 -17.07
C ILE A 127 -10.76 -6.35 -16.74
N TYR A 128 -10.79 -6.67 -15.44
CA TYR A 128 -10.71 -8.04 -14.93
C TYR A 128 -11.76 -8.95 -15.57
N ARG A 129 -11.35 -10.16 -15.92
CA ARG A 129 -12.23 -11.22 -16.42
C ARG A 129 -11.81 -12.53 -15.77
N ASN A 130 -12.78 -13.37 -15.48
CA ASN A 130 -12.54 -14.71 -14.97
C ASN A 130 -13.57 -15.67 -15.56
N ASP A 131 -13.45 -15.87 -16.87
CA ASP A 131 -14.39 -16.67 -17.66
C ASP A 131 -14.36 -18.16 -17.27
N SER A 132 -13.31 -18.59 -16.56
CA SER A 132 -13.10 -19.96 -16.10
C SER A 132 -13.69 -20.27 -14.72
N SER A 133 -14.16 -19.27 -13.97
CA SER A 133 -14.64 -19.49 -12.60
C SER A 133 -16.11 -19.92 -12.53
N GLU A 134 -16.38 -20.88 -11.67
CA GLU A 134 -17.74 -21.24 -11.28
C GLU A 134 -18.33 -20.23 -10.27
N ASP A 135 -17.49 -19.63 -9.41
CA ASP A 135 -17.90 -18.64 -8.41
C ASP A 135 -18.24 -17.26 -9.01
N THR A 136 -19.21 -16.58 -8.41
CA THR A 136 -19.52 -15.16 -8.68
C THR A 136 -18.42 -14.26 -8.12
N HIS A 137 -17.79 -13.52 -9.02
CA HIS A 137 -16.78 -12.52 -8.68
C HIS A 137 -17.35 -11.11 -8.79
N VAL A 138 -16.99 -10.23 -7.86
CA VAL A 138 -17.22 -8.79 -7.96
C VAL A 138 -15.87 -8.11 -8.17
N ALA A 139 -15.67 -7.53 -9.35
CA ALA A 139 -14.52 -6.70 -9.67
C ALA A 139 -14.86 -5.23 -9.39
N ILE A 140 -14.12 -4.61 -8.48
CA ILE A 140 -14.25 -3.18 -8.17
C ILE A 140 -13.10 -2.45 -8.85
N ILE A 141 -13.41 -1.54 -9.77
CA ILE A 141 -12.43 -0.82 -10.57
C ILE A 141 -12.49 0.66 -10.20
N GLU A 142 -11.47 1.14 -9.49
CA GLU A 142 -11.31 2.57 -9.23
C GLU A 142 -10.63 3.25 -10.42
N VAL A 143 -11.21 4.35 -10.89
CA VAL A 143 -10.57 5.25 -11.85
C VAL A 143 -9.98 6.44 -11.11
N GLY A 144 -8.67 6.60 -11.20
CA GLY A 144 -7.93 7.75 -10.71
C GLY A 144 -8.31 9.05 -11.44
N GLY A 145 -7.80 10.17 -10.95
CA GLY A 145 -8.16 11.50 -11.48
C GLY A 145 -9.57 11.96 -11.06
N THR A 146 -10.03 13.02 -11.71
CA THR A 146 -11.35 13.63 -11.50
C THR A 146 -12.13 13.66 -12.82
N VAL A 147 -13.43 13.37 -12.77
CA VAL A 147 -14.31 13.54 -13.92
C VAL A 147 -14.28 15.00 -14.37
N GLY A 148 -14.03 15.21 -15.67
CA GLY A 148 -13.79 16.52 -16.28
C GLY A 148 -12.33 16.72 -16.71
N ASP A 149 -11.38 15.98 -16.12
CA ASP A 149 -9.98 16.05 -16.51
C ASP A 149 -9.71 15.30 -17.83
N ILE A 150 -8.84 15.88 -18.67
CA ILE A 150 -8.47 15.33 -19.98
C ILE A 150 -7.88 13.92 -19.85
N GLU A 151 -7.05 13.71 -18.83
CA GLU A 151 -6.34 12.45 -18.60
C GLU A 151 -7.26 11.26 -18.32
N SER A 152 -8.48 11.51 -17.82
CA SER A 152 -9.46 10.47 -17.47
C SER A 152 -10.40 10.11 -18.62
N GLN A 153 -10.45 10.92 -19.69
CA GLN A 153 -11.43 10.73 -20.77
C GLN A 153 -11.35 9.35 -21.45
N PRO A 154 -10.17 8.80 -21.79
CA PRO A 154 -10.10 7.47 -22.40
C PRO A 154 -10.65 6.37 -21.48
N TYR A 155 -10.46 6.48 -20.16
CA TYR A 155 -10.99 5.52 -19.20
C TYR A 155 -12.51 5.60 -19.08
N LEU A 156 -13.06 6.81 -18.98
CA LEU A 156 -14.51 7.00 -18.89
C LEU A 156 -15.21 6.51 -20.17
N GLU A 157 -14.68 6.81 -21.35
CA GLU A 157 -15.23 6.27 -22.61
C GLU A 157 -15.12 4.74 -22.67
N SER A 158 -14.03 4.16 -22.16
CA SER A 158 -13.86 2.70 -22.09
C SER A 158 -14.90 2.06 -21.17
N ILE A 159 -15.19 2.68 -20.02
CA ILE A 159 -16.23 2.22 -19.09
C ILE A 159 -17.61 2.29 -19.75
N ARG A 160 -17.93 3.40 -20.41
CA ARG A 160 -19.20 3.57 -21.12
C ARG A 160 -19.41 2.48 -22.17
N GLN A 161 -18.39 2.20 -22.98
CA GLN A 161 -18.41 1.11 -23.96
C GLN A 161 -18.52 -0.25 -23.27
N PHE A 162 -17.77 -0.49 -22.19
CA PHE A 162 -17.77 -1.77 -21.48
C PHE A 162 -19.12 -2.08 -20.83
N GLN A 163 -19.76 -1.10 -20.18
CA GLN A 163 -21.11 -1.24 -19.60
C GLN A 163 -22.14 -1.62 -20.68
N HIS A 164 -22.00 -1.10 -21.90
CA HIS A 164 -22.82 -1.50 -23.03
C HIS A 164 -22.54 -2.95 -23.46
N ASP A 165 -21.26 -3.35 -23.52
CA ASP A 165 -20.83 -4.68 -23.95
C ASP A 165 -21.31 -5.79 -22.99
N VAL A 166 -21.24 -5.57 -21.67
CA VAL A 166 -21.61 -6.57 -20.64
C VAL A 166 -23.05 -6.45 -20.13
N GLY A 167 -23.72 -5.34 -20.44
CA GLY A 167 -25.08 -5.04 -19.98
C GLY A 167 -25.14 -4.41 -18.59
N LYS A 168 -26.14 -3.55 -18.38
CA LYS A 168 -26.31 -2.74 -17.15
C LYS A 168 -26.46 -3.57 -15.87
N GLU A 169 -27.05 -4.76 -15.95
CA GLU A 169 -27.24 -5.66 -14.80
C GLU A 169 -25.92 -6.31 -14.32
N ASN A 170 -24.83 -6.15 -15.09
CA ASN A 170 -23.51 -6.69 -14.76
C ASN A 170 -22.48 -5.62 -14.45
N ALA A 171 -22.75 -4.34 -14.72
CA ALA A 171 -21.78 -3.28 -14.55
C ALA A 171 -22.41 -1.96 -14.11
N ILE A 172 -22.14 -1.57 -12.87
CA ILE A 172 -22.66 -0.35 -12.25
C ILE A 172 -21.56 0.67 -11.99
N LEU A 173 -21.95 1.92 -11.75
CA LEU A 173 -21.05 3.03 -11.45
C LEU A 173 -21.41 3.70 -10.13
N ILE A 174 -20.42 3.75 -9.24
CA ILE A 174 -20.41 4.61 -8.06
C ILE A 174 -19.65 5.89 -8.41
N HIS A 175 -20.26 7.04 -8.20
CA HIS A 175 -19.60 8.33 -8.35
C HIS A 175 -19.46 9.02 -6.99
N VAL A 176 -18.20 9.16 -6.54
CA VAL A 176 -17.84 9.82 -5.29
C VAL A 176 -17.73 11.33 -5.53
N THR A 177 -18.40 12.11 -4.70
CA THR A 177 -18.54 13.56 -4.88
C THR A 177 -18.44 14.29 -3.54
N LEU A 178 -18.32 15.62 -3.56
CA LEU A 178 -18.21 16.45 -2.37
C LEU A 178 -19.49 17.27 -2.14
N ILE A 179 -19.97 17.28 -0.88
CA ILE A 179 -20.98 18.22 -0.38
C ILE A 179 -20.28 19.16 0.62
N PRO A 180 -19.76 20.31 0.15
CA PRO A 180 -19.06 21.24 1.02
C PRO A 180 -20.02 21.98 1.95
N TYR A 181 -19.54 22.27 3.15
CA TYR A 181 -20.22 23.11 4.13
C TYR A 181 -19.62 24.52 4.14
N LEU A 182 -20.44 25.53 3.85
CA LEU A 182 -20.01 26.92 3.87
C LEU A 182 -20.26 27.53 5.25
N ARG A 183 -19.23 27.51 6.11
CA ARG A 183 -19.27 28.02 7.49
C ARG A 183 -19.85 29.42 7.62
N ALA A 184 -19.52 30.34 6.71
CA ALA A 184 -20.03 31.72 6.72
C ALA A 184 -21.56 31.82 6.56
N SER A 185 -22.19 30.83 5.91
CA SER A 185 -23.63 30.78 5.69
C SER A 185 -24.34 29.69 6.51
N GLY A 186 -23.59 28.77 7.13
CA GLY A 186 -24.16 27.63 7.85
C GLY A 186 -24.89 26.62 6.96
N GLU A 187 -24.53 26.54 5.67
CA GLU A 187 -25.27 25.75 4.69
C GLU A 187 -24.39 24.74 3.95
N MET A 188 -24.91 23.52 3.79
CA MET A 188 -24.39 22.51 2.87
C MET A 188 -24.78 22.83 1.42
N LYS A 189 -23.85 22.66 0.47
CA LYS A 189 -24.09 22.99 -0.94
C LYS A 189 -24.05 21.75 -1.83
N THR A 190 -25.17 21.45 -2.47
CA THR A 190 -25.31 20.32 -3.40
C THR A 190 -24.83 20.62 -4.83
N LYS A 191 -24.58 21.88 -5.17
CA LYS A 191 -24.31 22.32 -6.55
C LYS A 191 -23.04 21.69 -7.16
N PRO A 192 -21.93 21.53 -6.41
CA PRO A 192 -20.75 20.86 -6.97
C PRO A 192 -21.05 19.42 -7.40
N THR A 193 -21.82 18.68 -6.60
CA THR A 193 -22.28 17.33 -6.96
C THR A 193 -23.14 17.34 -8.23
N GLN A 194 -24.07 18.29 -8.34
CA GLN A 194 -24.93 18.41 -9.53
C GLN A 194 -24.11 18.69 -10.80
N ALA A 195 -23.11 19.57 -10.72
CA ALA A 195 -22.23 19.87 -11.84
C ALA A 195 -21.38 18.66 -12.23
N SER A 196 -20.83 17.94 -11.26
CA SER A 196 -20.03 16.74 -11.50
C SER A 196 -20.82 15.63 -12.18
N VAL A 197 -22.05 15.37 -11.73
CA VAL A 197 -22.92 14.38 -12.37
C VAL A 197 -23.31 14.81 -13.79
N LYS A 198 -23.56 16.10 -14.01
CA LYS A 198 -23.86 16.62 -15.35
C LYS A 198 -22.70 16.42 -16.33
N GLU A 199 -21.46 16.58 -15.88
CA GLU A 199 -20.27 16.32 -16.69
C GLU A 199 -20.19 14.84 -17.12
N LEU A 200 -20.44 13.94 -16.16
CA LEU A 200 -20.48 12.49 -16.40
C LEU A 200 -21.61 12.10 -17.37
N GLN A 201 -22.79 12.71 -17.23
CA GLN A 201 -23.91 12.53 -18.15
C GLN A 201 -23.61 13.08 -19.54
N GLY A 202 -22.86 14.19 -19.63
CA GLY A 202 -22.44 14.82 -20.89
C GLY A 202 -21.61 13.89 -21.78
N ILE A 203 -20.87 12.96 -21.17
CA ILE A 203 -20.12 11.91 -21.89
C ILE A 203 -20.90 10.59 -22.00
N GLY A 204 -22.19 10.58 -21.67
CA GLY A 204 -23.09 9.43 -21.84
C GLY A 204 -23.04 8.40 -20.71
N ILE A 205 -22.55 8.77 -19.53
CA ILE A 205 -22.49 7.90 -18.35
C ILE A 205 -23.48 8.38 -17.29
N GLN A 206 -24.39 7.51 -16.87
CA GLN A 206 -25.31 7.76 -15.75
C GLN A 206 -24.78 7.01 -14.51
N PRO A 207 -24.49 7.70 -13.39
CA PRO A 207 -24.15 7.00 -12.15
C PRO A 207 -25.36 6.25 -11.59
N ASP A 208 -25.11 5.08 -11.03
CA ASP A 208 -26.12 4.27 -10.34
C ASP A 208 -26.22 4.63 -8.86
N ILE A 209 -25.08 5.01 -8.25
CA ILE A 209 -24.94 5.35 -6.83
C ILE A 209 -24.08 6.60 -6.70
N LEU A 210 -24.50 7.52 -5.82
CA LEU A 210 -23.73 8.69 -5.43
C LEU A 210 -23.24 8.51 -4.00
N VAL A 211 -21.92 8.65 -3.81
CA VAL A 211 -21.33 8.68 -2.47
C VAL A 211 -20.86 10.11 -2.18
N CYS A 212 -21.59 10.78 -1.31
CA CYS A 212 -21.44 12.19 -0.99
C CYS A 212 -20.55 12.38 0.23
N ARG A 213 -19.26 12.69 0.00
CA ARG A 213 -18.31 13.06 1.06
C ARG A 213 -18.74 14.37 1.71
N THR A 214 -18.81 14.41 3.04
CA THR A 214 -19.26 15.59 3.77
C THR A 214 -18.89 15.56 5.26
N GLU A 215 -18.83 16.73 5.90
CA GLU A 215 -18.56 16.89 7.33
C GLU A 215 -19.84 16.77 8.19
N HIS A 216 -21.02 16.89 7.58
CA HIS A 216 -22.31 16.95 8.28
C HIS A 216 -23.32 15.95 7.72
N GLU A 217 -24.20 15.43 8.58
CA GLU A 217 -25.23 14.47 8.17
C GLU A 217 -26.15 15.04 7.08
N LEU A 218 -26.46 14.21 6.08
CA LEU A 218 -27.37 14.60 5.00
C LEU A 218 -28.82 14.28 5.42
N ASP A 219 -29.61 15.33 5.58
CA ASP A 219 -31.06 15.18 5.79
C ASP A 219 -31.77 14.66 4.53
N ALA A 220 -33.01 14.21 4.70
CA ALA A 220 -33.84 13.69 3.61
C ALA A 220 -34.05 14.73 2.49
N SER A 221 -34.18 16.01 2.86
CA SER A 221 -34.37 17.12 1.92
C SER A 221 -33.17 17.27 0.96
N ILE A 222 -31.95 17.18 1.47
CA ILE A 222 -30.73 17.26 0.67
C ILE A 222 -30.59 16.02 -0.22
N ARG A 223 -30.86 14.82 0.32
CA ARG A 223 -30.84 13.56 -0.45
C ARG A 223 -31.84 13.59 -1.61
N ASP A 224 -33.08 14.00 -1.35
CA ASP A 224 -34.14 14.12 -2.36
C ASP A 224 -33.81 15.19 -3.41
N LYS A 225 -33.19 16.29 -2.99
CA LYS A 225 -32.71 17.32 -3.91
C LYS A 225 -31.62 16.78 -4.83
N ILE A 226 -30.61 16.10 -4.29
CA ILE A 226 -29.54 15.49 -5.10
C ILE A 226 -30.15 14.46 -6.05
N SER A 227 -31.03 13.60 -5.55
CA SER A 227 -31.77 12.61 -6.32
C SER A 227 -32.48 13.23 -7.54
N LEU A 228 -33.27 14.28 -7.32
CA LEU A 228 -34.00 14.99 -8.37
C LEU A 228 -33.07 15.61 -9.42
N PHE A 229 -32.02 16.31 -8.98
CA PHE A 229 -31.12 17.01 -9.91
C PHE A 229 -30.15 16.08 -10.65
N CYS A 230 -29.80 14.94 -10.05
CA CYS A 230 -28.83 13.99 -10.61
C CYS A 230 -29.49 12.80 -11.32
N ASN A 231 -30.82 12.70 -11.26
CA ASN A 231 -31.61 11.59 -11.78
C ASN A 231 -31.15 10.22 -11.25
N VAL A 232 -30.92 10.16 -9.93
CA VAL A 232 -30.51 8.95 -9.19
C VAL A 232 -31.54 8.70 -8.09
N PRO A 233 -31.97 7.46 -7.80
CA PRO A 233 -32.93 7.18 -6.72
C PRO A 233 -32.45 7.75 -5.37
N SER A 234 -33.36 8.28 -4.54
CA SER A 234 -32.99 8.92 -3.27
C SER A 234 -32.26 7.95 -2.31
N ASN A 235 -32.66 6.68 -2.30
CA ASN A 235 -31.98 5.61 -1.57
C ASN A 235 -30.64 5.15 -2.18
N HIS A 236 -30.19 5.77 -3.27
CA HIS A 236 -28.86 5.57 -3.88
C HIS A 236 -27.97 6.81 -3.68
N VAL A 237 -28.45 7.83 -2.96
CA VAL A 237 -27.66 8.98 -2.52
C VAL A 237 -27.19 8.72 -1.10
N LEU A 238 -25.93 8.30 -0.99
CA LEU A 238 -25.33 7.79 0.23
C LEU A 238 -24.36 8.82 0.81
N GLN A 239 -24.46 9.10 2.11
CA GLN A 239 -23.50 9.99 2.76
C GLN A 239 -22.19 9.27 3.12
N ASN A 240 -21.08 9.97 3.03
CA ASN A 240 -19.79 9.49 3.51
C ASN A 240 -19.20 10.54 4.45
N LEU A 241 -19.39 10.33 5.75
CA LEU A 241 -18.93 11.24 6.80
C LEU A 241 -17.43 11.09 7.07
N ASP A 242 -16.83 12.16 7.56
CA ASP A 242 -15.51 12.06 8.19
C ASP A 242 -15.56 11.09 9.38
N VAL A 243 -14.54 10.24 9.47
CA VAL A 243 -14.36 9.23 10.52
C VAL A 243 -12.99 9.42 11.16
N ASP A 244 -12.84 9.04 12.42
CA ASP A 244 -11.60 9.26 13.18
C ASP A 244 -10.46 8.37 12.66
N THR A 245 -10.78 7.13 12.30
CA THR A 245 -9.86 6.19 11.67
C THR A 245 -10.40 5.64 10.35
N LEU A 246 -9.51 5.42 9.38
CA LEU A 246 -9.87 4.89 8.07
C LEU A 246 -10.58 3.52 8.15
N TYR A 247 -10.30 2.74 9.20
CA TYR A 247 -10.89 1.42 9.41
C TYR A 247 -12.34 1.46 9.90
N GLU A 248 -12.88 2.64 10.28
CA GLU A 248 -14.30 2.84 10.53
C GLU A 248 -15.12 2.96 9.25
N ALA A 249 -14.49 3.28 8.12
CA ALA A 249 -15.19 3.52 6.86
C ALA A 249 -16.08 2.33 6.41
N PRO A 250 -15.65 1.05 6.51
CA PRO A 250 -16.54 -0.08 6.21
C PRO A 250 -17.78 -0.13 7.11
N LEU A 251 -17.64 0.17 8.41
CA LEU A 251 -18.76 0.18 9.36
C LEU A 251 -19.73 1.34 9.06
N ALA A 252 -19.19 2.51 8.74
CA ALA A 252 -20.00 3.67 8.33
C ALA A 252 -20.76 3.41 7.02
N MET A 253 -20.10 2.79 6.04
CA MET A 253 -20.71 2.44 4.75
C MET A 253 -21.74 1.31 4.87
N GLU A 254 -21.56 0.38 5.80
CA GLU A 254 -22.57 -0.63 6.13
C GLU A 254 -23.82 0.01 6.73
N LYS A 255 -23.64 0.95 7.67
CA LYS A 255 -24.75 1.72 8.25
C LYS A 255 -25.49 2.56 7.19
N GLU A 256 -24.78 3.03 6.17
CA GLU A 256 -25.33 3.76 5.03
C GLU A 256 -25.83 2.82 3.90
N HIS A 257 -25.87 1.50 4.11
CA HIS A 257 -26.44 0.52 3.18
C HIS A 257 -25.73 0.45 1.81
N LEU A 258 -24.45 0.82 1.72
CA LEU A 258 -23.71 0.84 0.45
C LEU A 258 -23.72 -0.53 -0.26
N ALA A 259 -23.38 -1.60 0.47
CA ALA A 259 -23.36 -2.95 -0.08
C ALA A 259 -24.76 -3.43 -0.49
N ASP A 260 -25.80 -3.04 0.25
CA ASP A 260 -27.20 -3.40 -0.06
C ASP A 260 -27.64 -2.77 -1.39
N VAL A 261 -27.33 -1.49 -1.61
CA VAL A 261 -27.65 -0.80 -2.86
C VAL A 261 -26.87 -1.40 -4.02
N VAL A 262 -25.58 -1.67 -3.83
CA VAL A 262 -24.73 -2.34 -4.85
C VAL A 262 -25.28 -3.70 -5.23
N CYS A 263 -25.60 -4.56 -4.25
CA CYS A 263 -26.15 -5.89 -4.51
C CYS A 263 -27.48 -5.80 -5.24
N ARG A 264 -28.35 -4.84 -4.86
CA ARG A 264 -29.62 -4.61 -5.55
C ARG A 264 -29.42 -4.21 -7.01
N CYS A 265 -28.52 -3.28 -7.31
CA CYS A 265 -28.25 -2.84 -8.68
C CYS A 265 -27.66 -3.95 -9.55
N LEU A 266 -26.91 -4.89 -8.96
CA LEU A 266 -26.26 -6.00 -9.66
C LEU A 266 -27.08 -7.31 -9.66
N HIS A 267 -28.29 -7.28 -9.09
CA HIS A 267 -29.15 -8.45 -8.90
C HIS A 267 -28.45 -9.59 -8.14
N LEU A 268 -27.74 -9.24 -7.07
CA LEU A 268 -27.04 -10.14 -6.17
C LEU A 268 -27.80 -10.30 -4.86
N ASP A 269 -27.68 -11.48 -4.24
CA ASP A 269 -28.16 -11.69 -2.88
C ASP A 269 -27.34 -10.82 -1.90
N CYS A 270 -27.98 -10.25 -0.89
CA CYS A 270 -27.28 -9.46 0.12
C CYS A 270 -27.44 -10.09 1.50
N PRO A 271 -26.70 -11.17 1.82
CA PRO A 271 -26.69 -11.70 3.17
C PRO A 271 -26.11 -10.66 4.13
N LYS A 272 -26.38 -10.84 5.43
CA LYS A 272 -25.74 -9.99 6.46
C LYS A 272 -24.23 -10.26 6.48
N PRO A 273 -23.40 -9.22 6.61
CA PRO A 273 -21.96 -9.40 6.63
C PRO A 273 -21.49 -9.94 8.00
N ASP A 274 -20.49 -10.82 7.99
CA ASP A 274 -19.73 -11.17 9.19
C ASP A 274 -18.55 -10.20 9.36
N ILE A 275 -18.72 -9.20 10.24
CA ILE A 275 -17.75 -8.11 10.46
C ILE A 275 -17.30 -8.01 11.91
N LYS A 276 -17.57 -9.03 12.73
CA LYS A 276 -17.28 -9.00 14.16
C LYS A 276 -15.78 -8.79 14.43
N ASP A 277 -14.92 -9.44 13.65
CA ASP A 277 -13.47 -9.29 13.70
C ASP A 277 -13.03 -7.84 13.44
N TRP A 278 -13.70 -7.17 12.52
CA TRP A 278 -13.43 -5.79 12.12
C TRP A 278 -13.94 -4.80 13.17
N GLU A 279 -15.12 -5.03 13.74
CA GLU A 279 -15.65 -4.25 14.86
C GLU A 279 -14.72 -4.30 16.07
N ASP A 280 -14.23 -5.50 16.43
CA ASP A 280 -13.32 -5.69 17.56
C ASP A 280 -11.97 -5.01 17.32
N MET A 281 -11.45 -5.08 16.09
CA MET A 281 -10.24 -4.37 15.68
C MET A 281 -10.39 -2.85 15.77
N VAL A 282 -11.48 -2.29 15.24
CA VAL A 282 -11.77 -0.85 15.34
C VAL A 282 -11.95 -0.43 16.80
N TYR A 283 -12.63 -1.24 17.61
CA TYR A 283 -12.79 -0.97 19.04
C TYR A 283 -11.44 -0.91 19.76
N ALA A 284 -10.55 -1.86 19.54
CA ALA A 284 -9.21 -1.88 20.13
C ALA A 284 -8.36 -0.67 19.69
N LEU A 285 -8.45 -0.27 18.42
CA LEU A 285 -7.76 0.90 17.89
C LEU A 285 -8.24 2.20 18.56
N LYS A 286 -9.55 2.34 18.82
CA LYS A 286 -10.13 3.53 19.48
C LYS A 286 -9.99 3.52 21.00
N ASN A 287 -9.71 2.38 21.63
CA ASN A 287 -9.68 2.23 23.10
C ASN A 287 -8.37 1.58 23.60
N PRO A 288 -7.19 2.12 23.24
CA PRO A 288 -5.91 1.55 23.66
C PRO A 288 -5.75 1.61 25.18
N GLN A 289 -5.13 0.59 25.76
CA GLN A 289 -4.86 0.49 27.21
C GLN A 289 -3.42 0.83 27.58
N LYS A 290 -2.55 0.91 26.57
CA LYS A 290 -1.11 1.18 26.69
C LYS A 290 -0.69 2.10 25.56
N GLU A 291 0.45 2.72 25.73
CA GLU A 291 1.07 3.56 24.71
C GLU A 291 2.53 3.14 24.54
N VAL A 292 3.00 3.12 23.29
CA VAL A 292 4.40 2.86 22.95
C VAL A 292 4.92 3.95 22.03
N LYS A 293 6.10 4.49 22.34
CA LYS A 293 6.75 5.51 21.53
C LYS A 293 7.79 4.87 20.63
N VAL A 294 7.66 5.04 19.32
CA VAL A 294 8.55 4.43 18.32
C VAL A 294 9.17 5.53 17.45
N ALA A 295 10.49 5.53 17.34
CA ALA A 295 11.18 6.39 16.38
C ALA A 295 11.17 5.75 14.98
N LEU A 296 10.61 6.45 13.99
CA LEU A 296 10.75 6.12 12.57
C LEU A 296 11.84 7.01 11.98
N VAL A 297 13.02 6.42 11.73
CA VAL A 297 14.21 7.13 11.25
C VAL A 297 14.26 7.11 9.73
N GLY A 298 13.52 8.01 9.12
CA GLY A 298 13.29 8.09 7.68
C GLY A 298 14.04 9.23 7.00
N LYS A 299 14.21 9.11 5.68
CA LYS A 299 14.69 10.20 4.83
C LYS A 299 13.54 11.18 4.51
N TYR A 300 12.33 10.65 4.36
CA TYR A 300 11.16 11.40 3.89
C TYR A 300 10.16 11.62 5.03
N THR A 301 10.54 12.36 6.07
CA THR A 301 9.66 12.59 7.23
C THR A 301 8.64 13.71 7.01
N ALA A 302 8.83 14.56 6.00
CA ALA A 302 7.90 15.65 5.68
C ALA A 302 6.60 15.18 4.97
N LEU A 303 6.65 14.03 4.28
CA LEU A 303 5.46 13.39 3.71
C LEU A 303 5.32 11.99 4.31
N HIS A 304 4.40 11.86 5.26
CA HIS A 304 4.16 10.58 5.95
C HIS A 304 3.73 9.45 5.00
N ASP A 305 3.08 9.78 3.88
CA ASP A 305 2.62 8.80 2.88
C ASP A 305 3.76 8.03 2.20
N ALA A 306 4.99 8.56 2.23
CA ALA A 306 6.17 7.85 1.74
C ALA A 306 6.49 6.57 2.55
N TYR A 307 5.90 6.43 3.75
CA TYR A 307 6.07 5.29 4.65
C TYR A 307 4.72 4.71 5.11
N ILE A 308 3.65 4.90 4.33
CA ILE A 308 2.28 4.57 4.77
C ILE A 308 2.13 3.11 5.21
N SER A 309 2.67 2.13 4.47
CA SER A 309 2.55 0.73 4.88
C SER A 309 3.32 0.43 6.17
N VAL A 310 4.47 1.09 6.41
CA VAL A 310 5.23 0.97 7.66
C VAL A 310 4.43 1.54 8.83
N VAL A 311 3.87 2.75 8.66
CA VAL A 311 3.04 3.42 9.66
C VAL A 311 1.81 2.58 10.01
N GLU A 312 1.09 2.09 9.01
CA GLU A 312 -0.07 1.23 9.22
C GLU A 312 0.34 -0.09 9.89
N SER A 313 1.47 -0.68 9.53
CA SER A 313 1.96 -1.91 10.17
C SER A 313 2.33 -1.73 11.65
N LEU A 314 2.88 -0.58 12.04
CA LEU A 314 3.10 -0.23 13.44
C LEU A 314 1.77 -0.12 14.20
N LYS A 315 0.77 0.55 13.61
CA LYS A 315 -0.58 0.65 14.20
C LYS A 315 -1.20 -0.74 14.35
N HIS A 316 -1.11 -1.61 13.34
CA HIS A 316 -1.63 -2.97 13.42
C HIS A 316 -0.97 -3.77 14.56
N GLY A 317 0.36 -3.67 14.69
CA GLY A 317 1.10 -4.31 15.79
C GLY A 317 0.69 -3.79 17.18
N ALA A 318 0.41 -2.49 17.28
CA ALA A 318 -0.09 -1.86 18.52
C ALA A 318 -1.50 -2.32 18.86
N VAL A 319 -2.41 -2.38 17.87
CA VAL A 319 -3.77 -2.91 18.03
C VAL A 319 -3.74 -4.35 18.58
N ALA A 320 -2.84 -5.20 18.05
CA ALA A 320 -2.64 -6.58 18.53
C ALA A 320 -2.29 -6.66 20.02
N SER A 321 -1.65 -5.62 20.55
CA SER A 321 -1.18 -5.51 21.94
C SER A 321 -2.11 -4.67 22.82
N ASN A 322 -3.28 -4.28 22.29
CA ASN A 322 -4.22 -3.34 22.89
C ASN A 322 -3.56 -2.02 23.30
N ALA A 323 -2.71 -1.49 22.42
CA ALA A 323 -1.89 -0.31 22.62
C ALA A 323 -2.07 0.68 21.47
N SER A 324 -1.75 1.95 21.72
CA SER A 324 -1.49 2.96 20.70
C SER A 324 0.01 3.08 20.44
N VAL A 325 0.37 3.50 19.23
CA VAL A 325 1.75 3.85 18.87
C VAL A 325 1.86 5.35 18.64
N ASP A 326 2.72 6.00 19.40
CA ASP A 326 3.19 7.36 19.13
C ASP A 326 4.43 7.29 18.23
N ILE A 327 4.30 7.74 16.98
CA ILE A 327 5.38 7.69 15.99
C ILE A 327 6.16 9.00 16.06
N LYS A 328 7.37 8.92 16.62
CA LYS A 328 8.35 10.01 16.58
C LYS A 328 9.06 9.99 15.22
N TRP A 329 8.72 10.94 14.36
CA TRP A 329 9.37 11.10 13.06
C TRP A 329 10.77 11.71 13.24
N VAL A 330 11.80 10.97 12.87
CA VAL A 330 13.19 11.41 13.02
C VAL A 330 13.82 11.56 11.63
N PRO A 331 14.08 12.81 11.17
CA PRO A 331 14.75 13.04 9.89
C PRO A 331 16.18 12.51 9.94
N SER A 332 16.50 11.53 9.10
CA SER A 332 17.84 10.90 9.13
C SER A 332 18.96 11.83 8.63
N GLU A 333 18.63 12.93 7.96
CA GLU A 333 19.60 13.97 7.55
C GLU A 333 19.99 14.91 8.70
N GLU A 334 19.16 15.02 9.74
CA GLU A 334 19.39 15.92 10.87
C GLU A 334 19.99 15.20 12.09
N LEU A 335 20.05 13.86 12.05
CA LEU A 335 20.57 13.05 13.14
C LEU A 335 22.10 13.01 13.12
N THR A 336 22.71 13.51 14.20
CA THR A 336 24.16 13.60 14.39
C THR A 336 24.58 12.95 15.70
N ALA A 337 25.88 12.73 15.90
CA ALA A 337 26.41 12.18 17.15
C ALA A 337 26.09 13.06 18.37
N ASP A 338 25.94 14.38 18.18
CA ASP A 338 25.70 15.33 19.26
C ASP A 338 24.24 15.32 19.73
N ASN A 339 23.28 15.06 18.83
CA ASN A 339 21.85 15.13 19.13
C ASN A 339 21.14 13.76 19.23
N VAL A 340 21.84 12.65 18.95
CA VAL A 340 21.23 11.30 18.91
C VAL A 340 20.55 10.92 20.22
N ASN A 341 21.15 11.27 21.36
CA ASN A 341 20.58 11.00 22.68
C ASN A 341 19.29 11.81 22.91
N ASP A 342 19.24 13.06 22.45
CA ASP A 342 18.06 13.92 22.61
C ASP A 342 16.92 13.46 21.67
N MET A 343 17.28 13.01 20.47
CA MET A 343 16.34 12.58 19.44
C MET A 343 15.80 11.17 19.66
N LEU A 344 16.55 10.27 20.31
CA LEU A 344 16.16 8.86 20.48
C LEU A 344 16.04 8.40 21.94
N GLY A 345 16.45 9.22 22.92
CA GLY A 345 16.49 8.81 24.32
C GLY A 345 15.14 8.60 25.01
N ASP A 346 14.05 9.07 24.40
CA ASP A 346 12.69 8.93 24.92
C ASP A 346 11.84 7.88 24.19
N VAL A 347 12.42 7.11 23.26
CA VAL A 347 11.68 6.11 22.47
C VAL A 347 11.92 4.69 22.96
N SER A 348 10.88 3.86 22.87
CA SER A 348 10.87 2.47 23.33
C SER A 348 11.23 1.47 22.22
N GLY A 349 11.32 1.96 20.97
CA GLY A 349 11.71 1.17 19.82
C GLY A 349 12.15 2.06 18.66
N ILE A 350 13.05 1.55 17.83
CA ILE A 350 13.59 2.24 16.66
C ILE A 350 13.31 1.40 15.42
N ILE A 351 12.73 2.01 14.41
CA ILE A 351 12.55 1.41 13.08
C ILE A 351 13.30 2.22 12.04
N VAL A 352 14.12 1.53 11.23
CA VAL A 352 14.83 2.13 10.10
C VAL A 352 14.25 1.52 8.81
N PRO A 353 13.39 2.27 8.10
CA PRO A 353 12.78 1.78 6.88
C PRO A 353 13.74 1.87 5.67
N GLY A 354 13.23 1.45 4.52
CA GLY A 354 13.84 1.70 3.22
C GLY A 354 14.15 3.18 2.95
N GLY A 355 14.96 3.44 1.94
CA GLY A 355 15.23 4.80 1.46
C GLY A 355 15.95 4.76 0.13
N PHE A 356 15.49 5.56 -0.83
CA PHE A 356 16.11 5.62 -2.14
C PHE A 356 17.21 6.70 -2.17
N GLY A 357 18.33 6.39 -2.80
CA GLY A 357 19.47 7.30 -2.96
C GLY A 357 20.38 7.43 -1.73
N ASP A 358 21.35 8.32 -1.84
CA ASP A 358 22.54 8.44 -0.97
C ASP A 358 22.38 9.36 0.25
N ARG A 359 21.39 10.25 0.25
CA ARG A 359 21.20 11.20 1.36
C ARG A 359 20.69 10.55 2.65
N GLY A 360 21.16 11.05 3.80
CA GLY A 360 20.66 10.69 5.13
C GLY A 360 21.05 9.28 5.61
N ILE A 361 22.07 8.67 4.99
CA ILE A 361 22.56 7.33 5.32
C ILE A 361 23.29 7.31 6.66
N ASP A 362 24.14 8.30 6.92
CA ASP A 362 24.93 8.34 8.16
C ASP A 362 24.04 8.46 9.40
N GLY A 363 22.97 9.26 9.34
CA GLY A 363 22.00 9.32 10.44
C GLY A 363 21.29 7.98 10.68
N LYS A 364 20.94 7.23 9.61
CA LYS A 364 20.39 5.88 9.79
C LYS A 364 21.40 4.94 10.48
N ILE A 365 22.68 4.97 10.08
CA ILE A 365 23.75 4.20 10.73
C ILE A 365 23.90 4.61 12.20
N LEU A 366 23.82 5.91 12.52
CA LEU A 366 23.87 6.41 13.89
C LEU A 366 22.69 5.91 14.74
N ALA A 367 21.46 5.91 14.20
CA ALA A 367 20.30 5.38 14.89
C ALA A 367 20.40 3.87 15.17
N ILE A 368 20.94 3.10 14.22
CA ILE A 368 21.21 1.67 14.38
C ILE A 368 22.23 1.43 15.50
N LYS A 369 23.34 2.19 15.47
CA LYS A 369 24.37 2.13 16.51
C LYS A 369 23.78 2.44 17.88
N TYR A 370 22.98 3.51 17.97
CA TYR A 370 22.29 3.89 19.19
C TYR A 370 21.40 2.76 19.72
N ALA A 371 20.59 2.14 18.85
CA ALA A 371 19.73 1.03 19.24
C ALA A 371 20.55 -0.14 19.79
N ARG A 372 21.60 -0.54 19.05
CA ARG A 372 22.50 -1.65 19.43
C ARG A 372 23.18 -1.42 20.78
N GLU A 373 23.70 -0.22 21.02
CA GLU A 373 24.49 0.10 22.22
C GLU A 373 23.61 0.36 23.45
N ASN A 374 22.39 0.86 23.26
CA ASN A 374 21.44 1.15 24.35
C ASN A 374 20.39 0.07 24.56
N ASN A 375 20.49 -1.07 23.86
CA ASN A 375 19.55 -2.19 23.94
C ASN A 375 18.09 -1.81 23.60
N VAL A 376 17.90 -0.82 22.73
CA VAL A 376 16.57 -0.35 22.30
C VAL A 376 16.06 -1.27 21.18
N PRO A 377 14.86 -1.85 21.27
CA PRO A 377 14.28 -2.73 20.28
C PRO A 377 14.40 -2.13 18.90
N PHE A 378 14.87 -2.94 17.95
CA PHE A 378 15.23 -2.45 16.63
C PHE A 378 14.64 -3.32 15.52
N LEU A 379 13.94 -2.67 14.58
CA LEU A 379 13.48 -3.28 13.33
C LEU A 379 14.10 -2.56 12.12
N GLY A 380 14.90 -3.27 11.33
CA GLY A 380 15.46 -2.77 10.06
C GLY A 380 14.76 -3.37 8.85
N LEU A 381 14.33 -2.54 7.89
CA LEU A 381 13.61 -2.99 6.69
C LEU A 381 14.41 -2.65 5.41
N CYS A 382 14.68 -3.65 4.58
CA CYS A 382 15.42 -3.53 3.33
C CYS A 382 16.77 -2.79 3.52
N LEU A 383 16.85 -1.51 3.14
CA LEU A 383 18.02 -0.67 3.43
C LEU A 383 18.38 -0.64 4.93
N GLY A 384 17.39 -0.70 5.83
CA GLY A 384 17.63 -0.79 7.27
C GLY A 384 18.45 -2.01 7.68
N MET A 385 18.26 -3.16 7.01
CA MET A 385 19.11 -4.34 7.22
C MET A 385 20.51 -4.15 6.64
N GLN A 386 20.62 -3.61 5.42
CA GLN A 386 21.90 -3.35 4.79
C GLN A 386 22.77 -2.42 5.66
N LEU A 387 22.19 -1.33 6.15
CA LEU A 387 22.89 -0.39 7.03
C LEU A 387 23.18 -0.98 8.42
N SER A 388 22.39 -1.95 8.88
CA SER A 388 22.68 -2.68 10.12
C SER A 388 23.95 -3.53 9.99
N ILE A 389 24.17 -4.13 8.82
CA ILE A 389 25.38 -4.89 8.52
C ILE A 389 26.58 -3.94 8.38
N VAL A 390 26.39 -2.80 7.72
CA VAL A 390 27.43 -1.76 7.59
C VAL A 390 27.85 -1.23 8.97
N GLU A 391 26.89 -0.87 9.83
CA GLU A 391 27.16 -0.40 11.20
C GLU A 391 27.94 -1.43 12.00
N PHE A 392 27.50 -2.69 11.97
CA PHE A 392 28.13 -3.77 12.71
C PHE A 392 29.54 -4.08 12.19
N ALA A 393 29.74 -4.09 10.87
CA ALA A 393 31.04 -4.31 10.26
C ALA A 393 32.05 -3.21 10.67
N ARG A 394 31.62 -1.95 10.70
CA ARG A 394 32.46 -0.82 11.11
C ARG A 394 32.81 -0.85 12.59
N ASN A 395 31.80 -0.98 13.44
CA ASN A 395 31.95 -0.72 14.87
C ASN A 395 32.29 -1.98 15.69
N VAL A 396 31.94 -3.18 15.19
CA VAL A 396 32.17 -4.44 15.91
C VAL A 396 33.25 -5.28 15.24
N CYS A 397 33.22 -5.44 13.90
CA CYS A 397 34.22 -6.23 13.19
C CYS A 397 35.53 -5.47 12.91
N GLY A 398 35.53 -4.13 13.01
CA GLY A 398 36.70 -3.28 12.78
C GLY A 398 36.98 -2.91 11.33
N PHE A 399 36.05 -3.19 10.41
CA PHE A 399 36.14 -2.79 9.00
C PHE A 399 35.67 -1.33 8.83
N THR A 400 36.53 -0.38 9.18
CA THR A 400 36.16 1.03 9.38
C THR A 400 35.55 1.73 8.16
N ASP A 401 35.93 1.33 6.94
CA ASP A 401 35.40 1.88 5.69
C ASP A 401 34.29 1.02 5.06
N ALA A 402 33.81 -0.03 5.76
CA ALA A 402 32.80 -0.93 5.22
C ALA A 402 31.55 -0.19 4.75
N HIS A 403 31.05 -0.55 3.57
CA HIS A 403 29.87 0.10 2.99
C HIS A 403 29.15 -0.82 2.00
N SER A 404 27.96 -0.39 1.58
CA SER A 404 27.36 -0.78 0.29
C SER A 404 28.07 -0.12 -0.88
N VAL A 405 28.39 -0.90 -1.91
CA VAL A 405 28.95 -0.41 -3.20
C VAL A 405 27.97 0.54 -3.91
N GLU A 406 26.67 0.40 -3.68
CA GLU A 406 25.67 1.34 -4.19
C GLU A 406 25.93 2.78 -3.73
N LEU A 407 26.29 2.93 -2.46
CA LEU A 407 26.34 4.21 -1.77
C LEU A 407 27.78 4.75 -1.67
N ASN A 408 28.76 3.84 -1.60
CA ASN A 408 30.17 4.18 -1.61
C ASN A 408 30.95 3.17 -2.47
N PRO A 409 31.08 3.42 -3.79
CA PRO A 409 31.79 2.53 -4.71
C PRO A 409 33.29 2.37 -4.41
N SER A 410 33.90 3.27 -3.63
CA SER A 410 35.33 3.23 -3.30
C SER A 410 35.66 2.45 -2.03
N THR A 411 34.66 1.89 -1.34
CA THR A 411 34.89 1.06 -0.14
C THR A 411 35.79 -0.12 -0.45
N THR A 412 36.80 -0.35 0.39
CA THR A 412 37.65 -1.54 0.33
C THR A 412 37.01 -2.75 1.02
N HIS A 413 35.93 -2.52 1.77
CA HIS A 413 35.15 -3.56 2.45
C HIS A 413 33.67 -3.54 2.02
N PRO A 414 33.36 -3.98 0.79
CA PRO A 414 31.99 -3.98 0.27
C PRO A 414 31.14 -5.10 0.89
N VAL A 415 30.66 -4.86 2.11
CA VAL A 415 29.82 -5.82 2.86
C VAL A 415 28.43 -5.98 2.26
N ILE A 416 27.97 -4.99 1.48
CA ILE A 416 26.78 -5.07 0.65
C ILE A 416 27.20 -4.85 -0.82
N HIS A 417 26.87 -5.81 -1.69
CA HIS A 417 27.34 -5.86 -3.07
C HIS A 417 26.27 -6.46 -3.99
N LEU A 418 26.39 -6.25 -5.30
CA LEU A 418 25.66 -7.06 -6.28
C LEU A 418 26.13 -8.52 -6.21
N MET A 419 25.25 -9.48 -6.47
CA MET A 419 25.70 -10.86 -6.59
C MET A 419 26.69 -10.98 -7.76
N PRO A 420 27.73 -11.84 -7.69
CA PRO A 420 28.72 -11.97 -8.76
C PRO A 420 28.11 -12.31 -10.14
N GLU A 421 26.99 -13.03 -10.14
CA GLU A 421 26.22 -13.41 -11.33
C GLU A 421 25.47 -12.23 -11.97
N GLN A 422 25.36 -11.10 -11.26
CA GLN A 422 24.67 -9.88 -11.67
C GLN A 422 25.65 -8.73 -11.96
N ASP A 423 26.94 -8.93 -11.72
CA ASP A 423 27.99 -7.94 -11.93
C ASP A 423 28.25 -7.78 -13.44
N GLY A 424 28.09 -6.57 -13.96
CA GLY A 424 28.16 -6.27 -15.41
C GLY A 424 26.84 -6.29 -16.19
N ILE A 425 25.69 -6.55 -15.54
CA ILE A 425 24.37 -6.37 -16.17
C ILE A 425 23.98 -4.89 -16.15
N GLU A 426 23.95 -4.27 -17.34
CA GLU A 426 23.61 -2.84 -17.54
C GLU A 426 22.10 -2.55 -17.40
N ASP A 427 21.25 -3.55 -17.64
CA ASP A 427 19.80 -3.41 -17.45
C ASP A 427 19.45 -3.43 -15.96
N ILE A 428 19.07 -2.26 -15.43
CA ILE A 428 18.68 -2.06 -14.03
C ILE A 428 17.53 -3.00 -13.65
N GLY A 429 16.60 -3.30 -14.57
CA GLY A 429 15.49 -4.22 -14.33
C GLY A 429 15.90 -5.68 -14.21
N GLY A 430 16.98 -6.09 -14.88
CA GLY A 430 17.42 -7.49 -14.96
C GLY A 430 18.04 -8.07 -13.68
N THR A 431 18.27 -7.22 -12.66
CA THR A 431 18.95 -7.61 -11.41
C THR A 431 18.12 -7.32 -10.16
N LEU A 432 16.96 -6.69 -10.31
CA LEU A 432 16.09 -6.29 -9.22
C LEU A 432 15.26 -7.49 -8.72
N ARG A 433 15.32 -7.77 -7.42
CA ARG A 433 14.40 -8.73 -6.78
C ARG A 433 13.12 -8.00 -6.42
N LEU A 434 12.04 -8.37 -7.12
CA LEU A 434 10.71 -7.82 -6.94
C LEU A 434 9.72 -8.92 -6.57
N GLY A 435 8.88 -8.63 -5.58
CA GLY A 435 7.79 -9.51 -5.16
C GLY A 435 8.22 -10.57 -4.16
N ALA A 436 7.44 -11.64 -4.06
CA ALA A 436 7.57 -12.62 -3.00
C ALA A 436 8.74 -13.58 -3.24
N TYR A 437 9.64 -13.67 -2.27
CA TYR A 437 10.72 -14.66 -2.24
C TYR A 437 10.59 -15.55 -0.99
N PRO A 438 10.93 -16.84 -1.08
CA PRO A 438 10.97 -17.72 0.08
C PRO A 438 12.18 -17.43 0.96
N CYS A 439 12.00 -17.52 2.27
CA CYS A 439 13.05 -17.39 3.27
C CYS A 439 12.94 -18.51 4.30
N VAL A 440 14.08 -19.16 4.58
CA VAL A 440 14.23 -20.21 5.58
C VAL A 440 14.87 -19.61 6.82
N LEU A 441 14.11 -19.54 7.90
CA LEU A 441 14.54 -19.02 9.19
C LEU A 441 15.28 -20.09 9.99
N LYS A 442 16.34 -19.65 10.68
CA LYS A 442 17.10 -20.47 11.61
C LYS A 442 16.25 -20.85 12.82
N GLU A 443 16.18 -22.14 13.13
CA GLU A 443 15.48 -22.62 14.33
C GLU A 443 15.97 -21.94 15.61
N GLY A 444 15.03 -21.57 16.48
CA GLY A 444 15.30 -20.89 17.75
C GLY A 444 15.62 -19.40 17.65
N SER A 445 15.73 -18.83 16.44
CA SER A 445 15.86 -17.38 16.23
C SER A 445 14.64 -16.63 16.74
N LYS A 446 14.79 -15.32 16.99
CA LYS A 446 13.66 -14.47 17.40
C LYS A 446 12.63 -14.38 16.27
N ALA A 447 13.08 -14.30 15.03
CA ALA A 447 12.25 -14.34 13.83
C ALA A 447 11.39 -15.61 13.78
N ALA A 448 11.99 -16.80 13.90
CA ALA A 448 11.26 -18.06 13.85
C ALA A 448 10.19 -18.16 14.96
N LYS A 449 10.47 -17.58 16.13
CA LYS A 449 9.51 -17.50 17.25
C LYS A 449 8.33 -16.59 16.93
N VAL A 450 8.57 -15.39 16.41
CA VAL A 450 7.47 -14.44 16.12
C VAL A 450 6.62 -14.91 14.92
N TYR A 451 7.25 -15.47 13.88
CA TYR A 451 6.52 -16.03 12.74
C TYR A 451 5.80 -17.35 13.05
N ASN A 452 6.20 -18.04 14.13
CA ASN A 452 5.76 -19.39 14.45
C ASN A 452 5.92 -20.37 13.27
N SER A 453 6.97 -20.15 12.47
CA SER A 453 7.33 -20.94 11.29
C SER A 453 8.81 -20.75 10.98
N THR A 454 9.43 -21.75 10.36
CA THR A 454 10.79 -21.63 9.79
C THR A 454 10.79 -21.41 8.29
N ASN A 455 9.66 -21.57 7.61
CA ASN A 455 9.52 -21.32 6.18
C ASN A 455 8.52 -20.18 5.99
N ILE A 456 9.01 -19.06 5.48
CA ILE A 456 8.22 -17.85 5.27
C ILE A 456 8.41 -17.35 3.84
N SER A 457 7.62 -16.35 3.46
CA SER A 457 7.85 -15.62 2.21
C SER A 457 7.47 -14.16 2.38
N GLU A 458 8.38 -13.29 1.93
CA GLU A 458 8.25 -11.84 2.05
C GLU A 458 8.47 -11.15 0.72
N ARG A 459 8.00 -9.90 0.60
CA ARG A 459 8.11 -9.11 -0.62
C ARG A 459 9.41 -8.32 -0.65
N HIS A 460 10.10 -8.33 -1.78
CA HIS A 460 11.38 -7.67 -1.97
C HIS A 460 11.26 -6.51 -2.96
N ARG A 461 12.09 -5.49 -2.76
CA ARG A 461 12.31 -4.38 -3.68
C ARG A 461 13.75 -3.86 -3.52
N HIS A 462 14.71 -4.69 -3.90
CA HIS A 462 16.13 -4.31 -3.84
C HIS A 462 16.96 -5.08 -4.87
N ARG A 463 18.16 -4.55 -5.14
CA ARG A 463 19.14 -5.15 -6.05
C ARG A 463 20.37 -5.67 -5.31
N TYR A 464 20.79 -4.94 -4.28
CA TYR A 464 22.01 -5.23 -3.54
C TYR A 464 21.77 -6.26 -2.44
N GLU A 465 22.78 -7.10 -2.22
CA GLU A 465 22.75 -8.24 -1.32
C GLU A 465 23.93 -8.22 -0.35
N VAL A 466 23.83 -9.02 0.71
CA VAL A 466 24.95 -9.23 1.63
C VAL A 466 26.07 -9.96 0.91
N ASN A 467 27.27 -9.40 0.93
CA ASN A 467 28.43 -10.05 0.35
C ASN A 467 28.83 -11.26 1.19
N ASN A 468 28.68 -12.44 0.60
CA ASN A 468 28.89 -13.72 1.27
C ASN A 468 30.32 -13.90 1.83
N TYR A 469 31.31 -13.18 1.27
CA TYR A 469 32.69 -13.19 1.74
C TYR A 469 32.81 -12.80 3.22
N TYR A 470 31.97 -11.87 3.70
CA TYR A 470 32.04 -11.34 5.07
C TYR A 470 31.18 -12.10 6.09
N ARG A 471 30.40 -13.12 5.67
CA ARG A 471 29.44 -13.80 6.55
C ARG A 471 30.08 -14.42 7.78
N ASP A 472 31.23 -15.05 7.62
CA ASP A 472 31.88 -15.76 8.72
C ASP A 472 32.48 -14.78 9.72
N ASP A 473 33.01 -13.64 9.27
CA ASP A 473 33.46 -12.55 10.14
C ASP A 473 32.29 -11.95 10.93
N LEU A 474 31.14 -11.69 10.29
CA LEU A 474 29.94 -11.20 10.95
C LEU A 474 29.45 -12.19 12.04
N LYS A 475 29.37 -13.48 11.70
CA LYS A 475 28.94 -14.54 12.64
C LYS A 475 29.88 -14.67 13.84
N LYS A 476 31.19 -14.69 13.58
CA LYS A 476 32.21 -14.83 14.61
C LYS A 476 32.15 -13.70 15.65
N ASN A 477 31.74 -12.51 15.22
CA ASN A 477 31.60 -11.33 16.07
C ASN A 477 30.22 -11.19 16.73
N GLY A 478 29.30 -12.14 16.55
CA GLY A 478 28.04 -12.20 17.30
C GLY A 478 26.76 -11.89 16.52
N MET A 479 26.86 -11.63 15.21
CA MET A 479 25.69 -11.53 14.34
C MET A 479 25.12 -12.92 14.03
N ILE A 480 23.80 -13.06 14.15
CA ILE A 480 23.09 -14.28 13.75
C ILE A 480 22.51 -14.03 12.36
N ILE A 481 22.92 -14.85 11.39
CA ILE A 481 22.18 -14.99 10.13
C ILE A 481 20.91 -15.78 10.45
N ALA A 482 19.80 -15.06 10.62
CA ALA A 482 18.54 -15.57 11.13
C ALA A 482 17.62 -16.09 10.02
N GLY A 483 17.83 -15.65 8.77
CA GLY A 483 17.10 -16.13 7.61
C GLY A 483 17.94 -16.10 6.35
N THR A 484 17.77 -17.12 5.49
CA THR A 484 18.43 -17.20 4.18
C THR A 484 17.46 -17.64 3.09
N SER A 485 17.82 -17.41 1.83
CA SER A 485 17.18 -18.09 0.71
C SER A 485 17.25 -19.62 0.87
N PRO A 486 16.38 -20.40 0.21
CA PRO A 486 16.35 -21.87 0.37
C PRO A 486 17.66 -22.58 0.01
N ASP A 487 18.46 -22.00 -0.89
CA ASP A 487 19.80 -22.49 -1.25
C ASP A 487 20.91 -22.02 -0.29
N GLY A 488 20.55 -21.24 0.73
CA GLY A 488 21.45 -20.66 1.73
C GLY A 488 22.33 -19.51 1.21
N ARG A 489 22.22 -19.12 -0.07
CA ARG A 489 23.13 -18.19 -0.73
C ARG A 489 22.86 -16.72 -0.46
N ILE A 490 21.63 -16.34 -0.13
CA ILE A 490 21.24 -14.95 0.12
C ILE A 490 20.86 -14.79 1.59
N VAL A 491 21.31 -13.71 2.23
CA VAL A 491 20.91 -13.39 3.61
C VAL A 491 19.63 -12.57 3.53
N GLU A 492 18.57 -13.07 4.16
CA GLU A 492 17.25 -12.41 4.14
C GLU A 492 16.93 -11.75 5.48
N MET A 493 17.58 -12.20 6.56
CA MET A 493 17.34 -11.67 7.89
C MET A 493 18.54 -11.86 8.81
N ILE A 494 18.81 -10.85 9.64
CA ILE A 494 19.84 -10.88 10.67
C ILE A 494 19.26 -10.55 12.05
N GLU A 495 19.93 -11.06 13.08
CA GLU A 495 19.67 -10.75 14.48
C GLU A 495 20.99 -10.51 15.21
N LEU A 496 20.93 -9.85 16.37
CA LEU A 496 22.06 -9.77 17.31
C LEU A 496 21.79 -10.65 18.52
N LYS A 497 22.76 -11.51 18.84
CA LYS A 497 22.62 -12.53 19.89
C LYS A 497 22.40 -11.92 21.28
N GLU A 498 23.20 -10.92 21.64
CA GLU A 498 23.24 -10.34 23.00
C GLU A 498 22.24 -9.18 23.19
N HIS A 499 21.61 -8.69 22.11
CA HIS A 499 20.62 -7.62 22.18
C HIS A 499 19.25 -8.19 22.58
N PRO A 500 18.38 -7.51 23.36
CA PRO A 500 17.07 -8.04 23.73
C PRO A 500 16.18 -8.32 22.51
N TRP A 501 15.99 -7.34 21.63
CA TRP A 501 15.21 -7.50 20.40
C TRP A 501 15.83 -6.69 19.26
N PHE A 502 16.56 -7.35 18.36
CA PHE A 502 17.17 -6.72 17.18
C PHE A 502 16.93 -7.65 16.01
N ILE A 503 16.07 -7.24 15.09
CA ILE A 503 15.78 -7.98 13.86
C ILE A 503 15.91 -7.00 12.70
N ALA A 504 16.65 -7.37 11.67
CA ALA A 504 16.64 -6.64 10.42
C ALA A 504 16.45 -7.60 9.26
N THR A 505 15.57 -7.24 8.32
CA THR A 505 15.23 -8.06 7.16
C THR A 505 15.45 -7.30 5.86
N GLN A 506 15.85 -8.02 4.81
CA GLN A 506 16.06 -7.47 3.48
C GLN A 506 14.73 -7.18 2.76
N ALA A 507 13.64 -7.77 3.26
CA ALA A 507 12.31 -7.66 2.68
C ALA A 507 11.50 -6.47 3.23
N HIS A 508 10.27 -6.35 2.73
CA HIS A 508 9.25 -5.36 3.10
C HIS A 508 8.01 -6.04 3.73
N PRO A 509 8.11 -6.54 4.98
CA PRO A 509 6.99 -7.18 5.69
C PRO A 509 5.77 -6.27 5.85
N GLU A 510 5.95 -4.96 5.80
CA GLU A 510 4.90 -3.95 5.90
C GLU A 510 3.81 -4.11 4.83
N PHE A 511 4.16 -4.60 3.63
CA PHE A 511 3.21 -4.80 2.54
C PHE A 511 2.22 -5.94 2.81
N LYS A 512 2.58 -6.89 3.68
CA LYS A 512 1.76 -8.05 4.04
C LYS A 512 0.96 -7.86 5.32
N SER A 513 1.16 -6.74 6.03
CA SER A 513 0.41 -6.42 7.24
C SER A 513 -1.04 -6.06 6.92
N ARG A 514 -1.97 -6.50 7.78
CA ARG A 514 -3.40 -6.20 7.70
C ARG A 514 -3.89 -5.73 9.08
N PRO A 515 -4.95 -4.90 9.16
CA PRO A 515 -5.42 -4.36 10.43
C PRO A 515 -5.92 -5.42 11.41
N ASN A 516 -6.63 -6.44 10.94
CA ASN A 516 -7.10 -7.59 11.72
C ASN A 516 -6.16 -8.81 11.63
N ARG A 517 -5.05 -8.72 10.88
CA ARG A 517 -3.98 -9.73 10.81
C ARG A 517 -2.62 -9.03 10.76
N PRO A 518 -2.16 -8.49 11.90
CA PRO A 518 -0.91 -7.73 11.97
C PRO A 518 0.27 -8.61 11.57
N HIS A 519 1.24 -8.03 10.88
CA HIS A 519 2.42 -8.77 10.47
C HIS A 519 3.25 -9.22 11.70
N PRO A 520 3.74 -10.48 11.77
CA PRO A 520 4.44 -11.02 12.93
C PRO A 520 5.65 -10.19 13.41
N LEU A 521 6.47 -9.68 12.48
CA LEU A 521 7.61 -8.82 12.84
C LEU A 521 7.19 -7.52 13.52
N PHE A 522 6.11 -6.88 13.06
CA PHE A 522 5.62 -5.63 13.66
C PHE A 522 4.94 -5.88 15.00
N ALA A 523 4.12 -6.93 15.11
CA ALA A 523 3.53 -7.33 16.39
C ALA A 523 4.59 -7.70 17.43
N GLY A 524 5.62 -8.45 17.01
CA GLY A 524 6.77 -8.80 17.86
C GLY A 524 7.61 -7.59 18.27
N PHE A 525 7.85 -6.65 17.35
CA PHE A 525 8.56 -5.39 17.62
C PHE A 525 7.83 -4.55 18.66
N ILE A 526 6.52 -4.33 18.47
CA ILE A 526 5.71 -3.53 19.39
C ILE A 526 5.62 -4.21 20.77
N SER A 527 5.48 -5.53 20.80
CA SER A 527 5.49 -6.30 22.06
C SER A 527 6.80 -6.09 22.82
N ALA A 528 7.94 -6.18 22.13
CA ALA A 528 9.27 -5.95 22.74
C ALA A 528 9.46 -4.50 23.21
N ALA A 529 8.97 -3.51 22.45
CA ALA A 529 9.02 -2.11 22.83
C ALA A 529 8.15 -1.80 24.06
N LEU A 530 7.00 -2.47 24.21
CA LEU A 530 6.14 -2.36 25.39
C LEU A 530 6.72 -3.02 26.64
N GLU A 531 7.57 -4.04 26.49
CA GLU A 531 8.22 -4.71 27.63
C GLU A 531 9.31 -3.85 28.28
N ILE A 532 9.99 -3.00 27.52
CA ILE A 532 11.02 -2.09 28.03
C ILE A 532 10.44 -0.87 28.75
N ASN A 533 9.18 -0.52 28.45
CA ASN A 533 8.45 0.52 29.18
C ASN A 533 7.97 0.06 30.58
N LYS A 534 8.22 -1.20 30.98
CA LYS A 534 7.95 -1.72 32.33
C LYS A 534 9.22 -1.69 33.16
#